data_AF-A0A0C3QA04-F1
#
_entry.id   AF-A0A0C3QA04-F1
#
_cell.length_a   1.000
_cell.length_b   1.000
_cell.length_c   1.000
_cell.angle_alpha   90.00
_cell.angle_beta   90.00
_cell.angle_gamma   90.00
#
_symmetry.space_group_name_H-M   'P 1'
#
loop_
_entity.id
_entity.type
_entity.pdbx_description
1 polymer ?
#
loop_
_entity_poly.entity_id
_entity_poly.type
_entity_poly.pdbx_seq_one_letter_code
_entity_poly.pdbx_strand_id
1 'polypeptide(L)'
;MYVKEKTQQNTELIPRPDGERGKKGWTLRKALQLDGNTDLYLTILASVREAITAAGLDWTKTFHRQEPSRLTDCYRLIKDQNQYLKRFEGDWPARELVISAMQNKRKTRNRRKKAGGSGLPGDESMRNNVNNEDLDDDDEEDED
;
A
#
# COMPACT_ATOMS: atom_id res chain seq x y z
N MET A 1 26.52 -23.86 -34.53
CA MET A 1 25.65 -23.78 -33.33
C MET A 1 25.33 -22.31 -33.10
N TYR A 2 24.06 -21.92 -33.18
CA TYR A 2 23.64 -20.54 -32.92
C TYR A 2 23.64 -20.29 -31.41
N VAL A 3 24.51 -19.39 -30.94
CA VAL A 3 24.44 -18.86 -29.58
C VAL A 3 23.42 -17.73 -29.61
N LYS A 4 22.27 -17.95 -28.94
CA LYS A 4 21.25 -16.91 -28.77
C LYS A 4 21.82 -15.83 -27.85
N GLU A 5 22.04 -14.65 -28.41
CA GLU A 5 22.29 -13.43 -27.66
C GLU A 5 21.11 -13.17 -26.72
N LYS A 6 21.35 -13.25 -25.41
CA LYS A 6 20.40 -12.74 -24.42
C LYS A 6 20.57 -11.24 -24.39
N THR A 7 19.68 -10.52 -25.06
CA THR A 7 19.52 -9.07 -24.93
C THR A 7 19.22 -8.75 -23.47
N GLN A 8 20.24 -8.42 -22.68
CA GLN A 8 20.07 -7.86 -21.35
C GLN A 8 19.58 -6.42 -21.55
N GLN A 9 18.26 -6.25 -21.56
CA GLN A 9 17.65 -4.95 -21.34
C GLN A 9 17.95 -4.58 -19.88
N ASN A 10 19.05 -3.87 -19.66
CA ASN A 10 19.38 -3.27 -18.37
C ASN A 10 18.40 -2.11 -18.12
N THR A 11 17.17 -2.44 -17.74
CA THR A 11 16.27 -1.46 -17.15
C THR A 11 16.76 -1.24 -15.72
N GLU A 12 17.48 -0.16 -15.47
CA GLU A 12 17.88 0.26 -14.12
C GLU A 12 16.60 0.37 -13.27
N LEU A 13 16.34 -0.64 -12.44
CA LEU A 13 15.18 -0.68 -11.57
C LEU A 13 15.35 0.37 -10.48
N ILE A 14 14.26 1.05 -10.13
CA ILE A 14 14.31 2.10 -9.10
C ILE A 14 14.40 1.45 -7.71
N PRO A 15 15.51 1.67 -6.97
CA PRO A 15 15.70 1.07 -5.65
C PRO A 15 14.79 1.72 -4.61
N ARG A 16 14.66 1.06 -3.46
CA ARG A 16 13.98 1.66 -2.29
C ARG A 16 14.81 2.86 -1.80
N PRO A 17 14.21 4.03 -1.52
CA PRO A 17 14.95 5.14 -0.95
C PRO A 17 15.58 4.80 0.40
N ASP A 18 16.75 5.38 0.65
CA ASP A 18 17.43 5.27 1.94
C ASP A 18 16.65 6.01 3.04
N GLY A 19 16.77 5.50 4.26
CA GLY A 19 16.12 6.05 5.44
C GLY A 19 14.70 5.52 5.69
N GLU A 20 14.06 6.16 6.65
CA GLU A 20 12.72 5.81 7.14
C GLU A 20 11.63 6.51 6.33
N ARG A 21 10.46 5.88 6.28
CA ARG A 21 9.26 6.49 5.69
C ARG A 21 8.61 7.41 6.73
N GLY A 22 8.08 8.55 6.31
CA GLY A 22 7.27 9.43 7.17
C GLY A 22 7.86 10.83 7.38
N LYS A 23 7.47 11.49 8.47
CA LYS A 23 7.59 12.94 8.71
C LYS A 23 9.00 13.53 8.58
N LYS A 24 10.03 12.76 8.94
CA LYS A 24 11.46 13.16 8.83
C LYS A 24 12.19 12.49 7.66
N GLY A 25 11.49 11.67 6.89
CA GLY A 25 12.07 10.84 5.84
C GLY A 25 11.40 11.05 4.50
N TRP A 26 11.26 9.98 3.72
CA TRP A 26 10.62 10.02 2.42
C TRP A 26 9.11 9.70 2.52
N THR A 27 8.32 10.25 1.61
CA THR A 27 6.89 9.93 1.46
C THR A 27 6.70 8.89 0.37
N LEU A 28 5.69 8.02 0.52
CA LEU A 28 5.48 6.92 -0.43
C LEU A 28 5.18 7.44 -1.84
N ARG A 29 4.40 8.52 -1.95
CA ARG A 29 4.08 9.15 -3.22
C ARG A 29 5.30 9.72 -3.94
N LYS A 30 6.23 10.35 -3.20
CA LYS A 30 7.49 10.87 -3.74
C LYS A 30 8.43 9.75 -4.15
N ALA A 31 8.55 8.71 -3.32
CA ALA A 31 9.35 7.52 -3.61
C ALA A 31 8.85 6.76 -4.85
N LEU A 32 7.54 6.75 -5.08
CA LEU A 32 6.91 6.21 -6.28
C LEU A 32 7.01 7.15 -7.49
N GLN A 33 7.58 8.35 -7.37
CA GLN A 33 7.66 9.35 -8.44
C GLN A 33 6.27 9.77 -8.99
N LEU A 34 5.29 9.91 -8.11
CA LEU A 34 3.88 10.24 -8.43
C LEU A 34 3.41 11.58 -7.83
N ASP A 35 4.32 12.47 -7.41
CA ASP A 35 3.95 13.77 -6.84
C ASP A 35 3.09 14.62 -7.80
N GLY A 36 3.36 14.57 -9.10
CA GLY A 36 2.58 15.26 -10.12
C GLY A 36 1.36 14.49 -10.65
N ASN A 37 1.13 13.24 -10.20
CA ASN A 37 0.09 12.38 -10.75
C ASN A 37 -0.74 11.72 -9.63
N THR A 38 -1.60 12.53 -9.02
CA THR A 38 -2.50 12.10 -7.94
C THR A 38 -3.40 10.94 -8.40
N ASP A 39 -3.96 11.03 -9.60
CA ASP A 39 -4.94 10.07 -10.08
C ASP A 39 -4.34 8.67 -10.21
N LEU A 40 -3.15 8.55 -10.81
CA LEU A 40 -2.44 7.27 -10.90
C LEU A 40 -2.13 6.69 -9.51
N TYR A 41 -1.70 7.53 -8.57
CA TYR A 41 -1.46 7.10 -7.21
C TYR A 41 -2.74 6.56 -6.53
N LEU A 42 -3.88 7.24 -6.73
CA LEU A 42 -5.18 6.79 -6.20
C LEU A 42 -5.64 5.48 -6.85
N THR A 43 -5.46 5.32 -8.16
CA THR A 43 -5.75 4.07 -8.88
C THR A 43 -4.92 2.91 -8.32
N ILE A 44 -3.61 3.12 -8.13
CA ILE A 44 -2.74 2.11 -7.51
C ILE A 44 -3.24 1.77 -6.10
N LEU A 45 -3.54 2.77 -5.26
CA LEU A 45 -4.07 2.50 -3.91
C LEU A 45 -5.41 1.75 -3.93
N ALA A 46 -6.29 2.00 -4.89
CA ALA A 46 -7.53 1.27 -5.03
C ALA A 46 -7.26 -0.21 -5.36
N SER A 47 -6.44 -0.48 -6.38
CA SER A 47 -6.05 -1.84 -6.77
C SER A 47 -5.35 -2.61 -5.65
N VAL A 48 -4.53 -1.94 -4.84
CA VAL A 48 -3.87 -2.56 -3.67
C VAL A 48 -4.90 -3.06 -2.66
N ARG A 49 -5.96 -2.30 -2.38
CA ARG A 49 -7.02 -2.72 -1.45
C ARG A 49 -7.80 -3.94 -1.99
N GLU A 50 -8.02 -3.98 -3.29
CA GLU A 50 -8.61 -5.13 -3.97
C GLU A 50 -7.70 -6.35 -3.90
N ALA A 51 -6.41 -6.19 -4.18
CA ALA A 51 -5.42 -7.26 -4.13
C ALA A 51 -5.22 -7.82 -2.71
N ILE A 52 -5.24 -6.99 -1.67
CA ILE A 52 -5.20 -7.44 -0.26
C ILE A 52 -6.39 -8.36 0.02
N THR A 53 -7.58 -7.98 -0.46
CA THR A 53 -8.81 -8.77 -0.27
C THR A 53 -8.75 -10.06 -1.09
N ALA A 54 -8.31 -9.99 -2.35
CA ALA A 54 -8.21 -11.13 -3.25
C ALA A 54 -7.16 -12.17 -2.80
N ALA A 55 -6.03 -11.71 -2.26
CA ALA A 55 -5.00 -12.58 -1.67
C ALA A 55 -5.39 -13.12 -0.27
N GLY A 56 -6.52 -12.68 0.29
CA GLY A 56 -7.02 -13.14 1.58
C GLY A 56 -6.15 -12.72 2.76
N LEU A 57 -5.50 -11.56 2.69
CA LEU A 57 -4.77 -11.01 3.85
C LEU A 57 -5.76 -10.68 4.97
N ASP A 58 -5.31 -10.89 6.21
CA ASP A 58 -6.14 -10.69 7.38
C ASP A 58 -6.04 -9.25 7.88
N TRP A 59 -7.09 -8.46 7.69
CA TRP A 59 -7.20 -7.07 8.15
C TRP A 59 -7.15 -6.89 9.67
N THR A 60 -7.26 -7.97 10.45
CA THR A 60 -7.18 -7.94 11.92
C THR A 60 -5.74 -8.07 12.42
N LYS A 61 -4.84 -8.63 11.61
CA LYS A 61 -3.43 -8.85 11.96
C LYS A 61 -2.55 -7.70 11.47
N THR A 62 -1.42 -7.49 12.16
CA THR A 62 -0.37 -6.58 11.69
C THR A 62 0.34 -7.16 10.46
N PHE A 63 1.01 -6.30 9.69
CA PHE A 63 1.74 -6.70 8.49
C PHE A 63 2.73 -7.85 8.75
N HIS A 64 3.53 -7.75 9.81
CA HIS A 64 4.52 -8.77 10.21
C HIS A 64 3.91 -10.11 10.64
N ARG A 65 2.60 -10.14 10.93
CA ARG A 65 1.87 -11.36 11.34
C ARG A 65 1.06 -11.97 10.19
N GLN A 66 1.16 -11.43 8.98
CA GLN A 66 0.55 -12.01 7.79
C GLN A 66 1.29 -13.29 7.38
N GLU A 67 0.57 -14.18 6.70
CA GLU A 67 1.17 -15.39 6.15
C GLU A 67 2.07 -15.00 4.93
N PRO A 68 3.34 -15.43 4.88
CA PRO A 68 4.28 -14.99 3.84
C PRO A 68 3.87 -15.35 2.41
N SER A 69 3.22 -16.49 2.19
CA SER A 69 2.76 -16.92 0.86
C SER A 69 1.66 -15.99 0.34
N ARG A 70 0.70 -15.60 1.19
CA ARG A 70 -0.34 -14.61 0.88
C ARG A 70 0.23 -13.23 0.59
N LEU A 71 1.26 -12.80 1.32
CA LEU A 71 1.98 -11.56 0.99
C LEU A 71 2.57 -11.61 -0.42
N THR A 72 3.21 -12.73 -0.75
CA THR A 72 3.81 -12.95 -2.09
C THR A 72 2.74 -12.93 -3.18
N ASP A 73 1.61 -13.62 -2.97
CA ASP A 73 0.49 -13.61 -3.91
C ASP A 73 -0.10 -12.20 -4.06
N CYS A 74 -0.23 -11.45 -2.96
CA CYS A 74 -0.69 -10.07 -2.98
C CYS A 74 0.23 -9.17 -3.82
N TYR A 75 1.55 -9.28 -3.64
CA TYR A 75 2.51 -8.50 -4.43
C TYR A 75 2.44 -8.84 -5.92
N ARG A 76 2.28 -10.12 -6.26
CA ARG A 76 2.07 -10.54 -7.66
C ARG A 76 0.82 -9.90 -8.25
N LEU A 77 -0.32 -9.98 -7.56
CA LEU A 77 -1.58 -9.38 -8.01
C LEU A 77 -1.45 -7.86 -8.22
N ILE A 78 -0.81 -7.17 -7.27
CA ILE A 78 -0.57 -5.72 -7.35
C ILE A 78 0.26 -5.37 -8.59
N LYS A 79 1.35 -6.10 -8.87
CA LYS A 79 2.21 -5.87 -10.03
C LYS A 79 1.53 -6.22 -11.35
N ASP A 80 0.66 -7.23 -11.36
CA ASP A 80 -0.08 -7.63 -12.56
C ASP A 80 -1.16 -6.61 -12.93
N GLN A 81 -1.84 -6.04 -11.92
CA GLN A 81 -2.81 -4.97 -12.10
C GLN A 81 -2.16 -3.62 -12.42
N ASN A 82 -0.94 -3.37 -11.92
CA ASN A 82 -0.25 -2.10 -12.08
C ASN A 82 1.14 -2.32 -12.70
N GLN A 83 1.19 -2.32 -14.03
CA GLN A 83 2.45 -2.46 -14.77
C GLN A 83 3.48 -1.38 -14.38
N TYR A 84 3.01 -0.20 -13.96
CA TYR A 84 3.86 0.88 -13.45
C TYR A 84 4.81 0.41 -12.34
N LEU A 85 4.37 -0.48 -11.46
CA LEU A 85 5.17 -0.94 -10.32
C LEU A 85 6.31 -1.89 -10.71
N LYS A 86 6.33 -2.40 -11.95
CA LYS A 86 7.40 -3.28 -12.45
C LYS A 86 8.73 -2.55 -12.71
N ARG A 87 8.74 -1.21 -12.68
CA ARG A 87 9.94 -0.37 -12.84
C ARG A 87 10.81 -0.27 -11.58
N PHE A 88 10.31 -0.75 -10.45
CA PHE A 88 10.99 -0.67 -9.16
C PHE A 88 11.69 -1.99 -8.86
N GLU A 89 12.72 -1.92 -8.02
CA GLU A 89 13.49 -3.09 -7.62
C GLU A 89 12.69 -3.99 -6.67
N GLY A 90 12.58 -5.27 -7.01
CA GLY A 90 11.89 -6.25 -6.18
C GLY A 90 10.43 -5.90 -5.89
N ASP A 91 10.03 -6.03 -4.63
CA ASP A 91 8.65 -5.86 -4.16
C ASP A 91 8.49 -4.74 -3.12
N TRP A 92 9.50 -3.89 -2.97
CA TRP A 92 9.45 -2.80 -1.97
C TRP A 92 8.23 -1.88 -2.15
N PRO A 93 7.81 -1.48 -3.36
CA PRO A 93 6.68 -0.55 -3.48
C PRO A 93 5.35 -1.24 -3.12
N ALA A 94 5.16 -2.47 -3.58
CA ALA A 94 3.98 -3.26 -3.25
C ALA A 94 3.89 -3.51 -1.74
N ARG A 95 5.03 -3.82 -1.10
CA ARG A 95 5.12 -3.95 0.35
C ARG A 95 4.68 -2.69 1.08
N GLU A 96 5.25 -1.54 0.74
CA GLU A 96 4.96 -0.26 1.41
C GLU A 96 3.50 0.18 1.19
N LEU A 97 2.97 -0.02 -0.02
CA LEU A 97 1.56 0.22 -0.34
C LEU A 97 0.62 -0.65 0.51
N VAL A 98 0.94 -1.94 0.67
CA VAL A 98 0.16 -2.85 1.52
C VAL A 98 0.22 -2.41 2.99
N ILE A 99 1.40 -2.07 3.50
CA ILE A 99 1.57 -1.55 4.87
C ILE A 99 0.68 -0.32 5.08
N SER A 100 0.78 0.68 4.20
CA SER A 100 -0.02 1.91 4.28
C SER A 100 -1.53 1.62 4.23
N ALA A 101 -1.97 0.76 3.32
CA ALA A 101 -3.39 0.39 3.21
C ALA A 101 -3.93 -0.28 4.48
N MET A 102 -3.15 -1.19 5.09
CA MET A 102 -3.53 -1.89 6.31
C MET A 102 -3.53 -0.96 7.53
N GLN A 103 -2.52 -0.10 7.67
CA GLN A 103 -2.44 0.92 8.73
C GLN A 103 -3.65 1.86 8.65
N ASN A 104 -3.98 2.34 7.46
CA ASN A 104 -5.14 3.21 7.23
C ASN A 104 -6.46 2.53 7.61
N LYS A 105 -6.65 1.26 7.22
CA LYS A 105 -7.83 0.49 7.63
C LYS A 105 -7.96 0.40 9.15
N ARG A 106 -6.84 0.16 9.86
CA ARG A 106 -6.80 0.10 11.33
C ARG A 106 -7.14 1.44 11.95
N LYS A 107 -6.56 2.54 11.47
CA LYS A 107 -6.87 3.91 11.91
C LYS A 107 -8.35 4.23 11.74
N THR A 108 -8.93 3.96 10.56
CA THR A 108 -10.36 4.15 10.30
C THR A 108 -11.24 3.31 11.24
N ARG A 109 -10.88 2.05 11.48
CA ARG A 109 -11.60 1.18 12.43
C ARG A 109 -11.57 1.75 13.85
N ASN A 110 -10.42 2.21 14.31
CA ASN A 110 -10.26 2.78 15.66
C ASN A 110 -11.02 4.11 15.81
N ARG A 111 -10.96 5.00 14.80
CA ARG A 111 -11.76 6.24 14.76
C ARG A 111 -13.26 5.92 14.81
N ARG A 112 -13.73 4.91 14.07
CA ARG A 112 -15.14 4.44 14.12
C ARG A 112 -15.53 3.88 15.48
N LYS A 113 -14.66 3.14 16.17
CA LYS A 113 -14.91 2.66 17.53
C LYS A 113 -15.02 3.81 18.53
N LYS A 114 -14.13 4.81 18.45
CA LYS A 114 -14.18 6.02 19.29
C LYS A 114 -15.45 6.83 19.03
N ALA A 115 -15.84 7.01 17.77
CA ALA A 115 -17.06 7.75 17.39
C ALA A 115 -18.36 6.98 17.69
N GLY A 116 -18.32 5.64 17.69
CA GLY A 116 -19.47 4.78 17.98
C GLY A 116 -19.82 4.63 19.47
N GLY A 117 -19.12 5.34 20.37
CA GLY A 117 -19.42 5.40 21.80
C GLY A 117 -20.68 6.18 22.15
N SER A 118 -21.36 6.80 21.18
CA SER A 118 -22.64 7.49 21.39
C SER A 118 -23.61 7.26 20.22
N GLY A 119 -24.52 6.29 20.38
CA GLY A 119 -25.90 6.38 19.86
C GLY A 119 -26.19 5.91 18.43
N LEU A 120 -26.86 4.74 18.35
CA LEU A 120 -27.89 4.30 17.39
C LEU A 120 -27.51 3.81 15.96
N PRO A 121 -28.24 2.79 15.42
CA PRO A 121 -28.02 2.21 14.11
C PRO A 121 -28.84 2.98 13.05
N GLY A 122 -28.19 3.54 12.06
CA GLY A 122 -28.89 4.26 11.00
C GLY A 122 -28.00 4.50 9.78
N ASP A 123 -28.38 3.83 8.71
CA ASP A 123 -28.12 4.17 7.32
C ASP A 123 -26.69 3.93 6.76
N GLU A 124 -26.60 2.89 5.93
CA GLU A 124 -25.39 2.44 5.21
C GLU A 124 -25.04 3.30 3.98
N SER A 125 -25.74 4.40 3.69
CA SER A 125 -25.65 5.08 2.39
C SER A 125 -24.61 6.22 2.26
N MET A 126 -23.89 6.59 3.33
CA MET A 126 -22.91 7.70 3.28
C MET A 126 -21.54 7.34 3.87
N ARG A 127 -20.72 6.54 3.19
CA ARG A 127 -19.26 6.49 3.46
C ARG A 127 -18.39 6.34 2.20
N ASN A 128 -18.68 7.12 1.17
CA ASN A 128 -17.67 7.51 0.17
C ASN A 128 -17.22 8.95 0.46
N ASN A 129 -16.48 9.15 1.56
CA ASN A 129 -15.70 10.37 1.72
C ASN A 129 -14.23 9.97 1.81
N VAL A 130 -13.60 9.91 0.64
CA VAL A 130 -12.17 9.66 0.45
C VAL A 130 -11.43 10.97 0.78
N ASN A 131 -11.47 11.39 2.04
CA ASN A 131 -10.52 12.38 2.54
C ASN A 131 -9.19 11.66 2.77
N ASN A 132 -8.40 11.64 1.70
CA ASN A 132 -7.11 11.00 1.56
C ASN A 132 -5.95 11.98 1.81
N GLU A 133 -6.20 13.05 2.56
CA GLU A 133 -5.18 14.07 2.87
C GLU A 133 -4.28 13.69 4.05
N ASP A 134 -4.51 12.52 4.67
CA ASP A 134 -3.84 12.06 5.90
C ASP A 134 -2.97 10.81 5.65
N LEU A 135 -2.50 10.63 4.40
CA LEU A 135 -1.96 9.36 3.88
C LEU A 135 -0.51 9.03 4.27
N ASP A 136 0.19 9.90 5.00
CA ASP A 136 1.59 9.69 5.40
C ASP A 136 1.88 10.20 6.84
N ASP A 137 0.87 10.32 7.71
CA ASP A 137 1.11 10.66 9.13
C ASP A 137 1.45 9.40 9.93
N ASP A 138 2.70 8.95 9.80
CA ASP A 138 3.28 7.78 10.49
C ASP A 138 3.61 8.16 11.95
N ASP A 139 2.57 8.38 12.77
CA ASP A 139 2.70 8.47 14.23
C ASP A 139 2.51 7.04 14.79
N GLU A 140 3.61 6.28 14.84
CA GLU A 140 3.73 5.11 15.72
C GLU A 140 4.04 5.60 17.13
N GLU A 141 3.00 5.98 17.88
CA GLU A 141 3.03 5.88 19.35
C GLU A 141 2.49 4.50 19.72
N ASP A 142 3.39 3.52 19.80
CA ASP A 142 3.18 2.32 20.59
C ASP A 142 3.48 2.69 22.06
N GLU A 143 2.44 2.97 22.84
CA GLU A 143 2.50 2.93 24.31
C GLU A 143 1.81 1.65 24.82
N ASP A 144 2.60 0.87 25.57
CA ASP A 144 2.42 -0.41 26.28
C ASP A 144 1.00 -1.00 26.50
#